data_AF-A0A3S5DLC2-F1
#
_entry.id   AF-A0A3S5DLC2-F1
#
_cell.length_a   1.000
_cell.length_b   1.000
_cell.length_c   1.000
_cell.angle_alpha   90.00
_cell.angle_beta   90.00
_cell.angle_gamma   90.00
#
_symmetry.space_group_name_H-M   'P 1'
#
loop_
_entity.id
_entity.type
_entity.pdbx_description
1 polymer ?
#
loop_
_entity_poly.entity_id
_entity_poly.type
_entity_poly.pdbx_seq_one_letter_code
_entity_poly.pdbx_strand_id
1 'polypeptide(L)'
;MVADYVARVRAIQPHGPYRLLGWSLGGALAQAMAAALADAGEPVELVALMDSYPVSSWHGRPEPTLHDALVTVLSVNGEVDADADGLPLDNDAIYQRLLRPGSPLAPLGREALEKLGQASLHGMRLFRGSRTPVYRGDMLLFRAGRHPKTPRRRPTGSPICRAGWTAWSWIATTSA
;
A
#
# COMPACT_ATOMS: atom_id res chain seq x y z
N MET A 1 14.31 -9.06 -7.26
CA MET A 1 12.87 -8.85 -6.96
C MET A 1 11.99 -9.06 -8.17
N VAL A 2 11.99 -8.17 -9.19
CA VAL A 2 11.07 -8.29 -10.35
C VAL A 2 11.29 -9.61 -11.10
N ALA A 3 12.53 -9.93 -11.48
CA ALA A 3 12.86 -11.17 -12.16
C ALA A 3 12.43 -12.42 -11.37
N ASP A 4 12.61 -12.41 -10.05
CA ASP A 4 12.23 -13.52 -9.17
C ASP A 4 10.71 -13.72 -9.14
N TYR A 5 9.93 -12.64 -9.11
CA TYR A 5 8.47 -12.73 -9.14
C TYR A 5 7.94 -13.11 -10.52
N VAL A 6 8.54 -12.61 -11.61
CA VAL A 6 8.21 -13.08 -12.96
C VAL A 6 8.50 -14.57 -13.09
N ALA A 7 9.65 -15.05 -12.63
CA ALA A 7 9.99 -16.48 -12.66
C ALA A 7 8.99 -17.33 -11.86
N ARG A 8 8.57 -16.88 -10.67
CA ARG A 8 7.56 -17.56 -9.87
C ARG A 8 6.18 -17.59 -10.53
N VAL A 9 5.75 -16.48 -11.12
CA VAL A 9 4.48 -16.43 -11.86
C VAL A 9 4.54 -17.36 -13.06
N ARG A 10 5.65 -17.36 -13.81
CA ARG A 10 5.85 -18.25 -14.97
C ARG A 10 5.95 -19.72 -14.61
N ALA A 11 6.45 -20.05 -13.42
CA ALA A 11 6.45 -21.43 -12.93
C ALA A 11 5.03 -21.98 -12.72
N ILE A 12 4.05 -21.10 -12.46
CA ILE A 12 2.63 -21.46 -12.28
C ILE A 12 1.86 -21.34 -13.59
N GLN A 13 2.06 -20.24 -14.32
CA GLN A 13 1.45 -19.95 -15.62
C GLN A 13 2.57 -19.62 -16.63
N PRO A 14 3.07 -20.62 -17.39
CA PRO A 14 4.22 -20.44 -18.27
C PRO A 14 4.05 -19.40 -19.37
N HIS A 15 2.81 -19.23 -19.85
CA HIS A 15 2.45 -18.31 -20.94
C HIS A 15 1.26 -17.44 -20.57
N GLY A 16 1.22 -16.23 -21.15
CA GLY A 16 0.11 -15.30 -20.97
C GLY A 16 -1.22 -15.75 -21.61
N PRO A 17 -2.25 -14.89 -21.60
CA PRO A 17 -2.22 -13.51 -21.10
C PRO A 17 -2.05 -13.43 -19.58
N TYR A 18 -1.19 -12.52 -19.13
CA TYR A 18 -1.03 -12.20 -17.72
C TYR A 18 -1.97 -11.08 -17.29
N ARG A 19 -2.53 -11.23 -16.09
CA ARG A 19 -3.35 -10.21 -15.42
C ARG A 19 -2.72 -9.89 -14.08
N LEU A 20 -2.20 -8.68 -13.94
CA LEU A 20 -1.44 -8.23 -12.78
C LEU A 20 -2.22 -7.13 -12.05
N LEU A 21 -2.25 -7.21 -10.72
CA LEU A 21 -2.80 -6.17 -9.87
C LEU A 21 -1.80 -5.83 -8.78
N GLY A 22 -1.58 -4.54 -8.55
CA GLY A 22 -0.71 -4.06 -7.49
C GLY A 22 -1.33 -2.89 -6.73
N TRP A 23 -1.25 -2.94 -5.41
CA TRP A 23 -1.71 -1.88 -4.52
C TRP A 23 -0.53 -1.09 -3.95
N SER A 24 -0.65 0.24 -3.88
CA SER A 24 0.39 1.11 -3.29
C SER A 24 1.76 0.85 -3.94
N LEU A 25 2.80 0.52 -3.16
CA LEU A 25 4.12 0.10 -3.68
C LEU A 25 4.03 -1.10 -4.64
N GLY A 26 3.08 -2.01 -4.39
CA GLY A 26 2.84 -3.18 -5.24
C GLY A 26 2.42 -2.82 -6.66
N GLY A 27 1.85 -1.64 -6.90
CA GLY A 27 1.52 -1.19 -8.26
C GLY A 27 2.74 -0.96 -9.13
N ALA A 28 3.80 -0.34 -8.59
CA ALA A 28 5.05 -0.17 -9.32
C ALA A 28 5.74 -1.51 -9.59
N LEU A 29 5.62 -2.45 -8.66
CA LEU A 29 6.09 -3.82 -8.86
C LEU A 29 5.29 -4.54 -9.96
N ALA A 30 3.96 -4.42 -9.95
CA ALA A 30 3.10 -4.99 -11.00
C ALA A 30 3.42 -4.40 -12.38
N GLN A 31 3.61 -3.08 -12.47
CA GLN A 31 4.06 -2.42 -13.69
C GLN A 31 5.44 -2.93 -14.15
N ALA A 32 6.38 -3.12 -13.22
CA ALA A 32 7.70 -3.63 -13.55
C ALA A 32 7.68 -5.08 -14.04
N MET A 33 6.82 -5.92 -13.44
CA MET A 33 6.58 -7.28 -13.91
C MET A 33 5.92 -7.29 -15.29
N ALA A 34 4.94 -6.40 -15.54
CA ALA A 34 4.28 -6.28 -16.84
C ALA A 34 5.27 -5.88 -17.95
N ALA A 35 6.15 -4.91 -17.69
CA ALA A 35 7.21 -4.53 -18.61
C ALA A 35 8.15 -5.72 -18.92
N ALA A 36 8.62 -6.42 -17.89
CA ALA A 36 9.51 -7.57 -18.08
C ALA A 36 8.84 -8.74 -18.84
N LEU A 37 7.55 -8.99 -18.62
CA LEU A 37 6.79 -10.02 -19.35
C LEU A 37 6.59 -9.61 -20.82
N ALA A 38 6.21 -8.37 -21.07
CA ALA A 38 6.04 -7.85 -22.43
C ALA A 38 7.36 -7.85 -23.22
N ASP A 39 8.48 -7.46 -22.59
CA ASP A 39 9.82 -7.51 -23.20
C ASP A 39 10.24 -8.96 -23.54
N ALA A 40 9.71 -9.95 -22.81
CA ALA A 40 9.90 -11.36 -23.09
C ALA A 40 8.94 -11.93 -24.15
N GLY A 41 8.11 -11.09 -24.77
CA GLY A 41 7.14 -11.47 -25.81
C GLY A 41 5.85 -12.10 -25.27
N GLU A 42 5.62 -12.06 -23.96
CA GLU A 42 4.42 -12.61 -23.35
C GLU A 42 3.26 -11.60 -23.36
N PRO A 43 2.03 -12.01 -23.71
CA PRO A 43 0.87 -11.12 -23.68
C PRO A 43 0.52 -10.75 -22.24
N VAL A 44 0.24 -9.47 -22.00
CA VAL A 44 -0.28 -8.94 -20.73
C VAL A 44 -1.61 -8.29 -21.04
N GLU A 45 -2.70 -8.86 -20.52
CA GLU A 45 -4.08 -8.43 -20.79
C GLU A 45 -4.52 -7.31 -19.85
N LEU A 46 -4.03 -7.31 -18.61
CA LEU A 46 -4.45 -6.34 -17.61
C LEU A 46 -3.32 -5.99 -16.66
N VAL A 47 -3.11 -4.70 -16.45
CA VAL A 47 -2.35 -4.16 -15.33
C VAL A 47 -3.24 -3.20 -14.55
N ALA A 48 -3.66 -3.63 -13.36
CA ALA A 48 -4.48 -2.83 -12.46
C ALA A 48 -3.63 -2.23 -11.33
N LEU A 49 -3.66 -0.91 -11.19
CA LEU A 49 -2.97 -0.15 -10.17
C LEU A 49 -3.98 0.37 -9.16
N MET A 50 -3.82 0.05 -7.88
CA MET A 50 -4.73 0.49 -6.82
C MET A 50 -4.01 1.47 -5.90
N ASP A 51 -4.45 2.73 -5.91
CA ASP A 51 -3.82 3.88 -5.23
C ASP A 51 -2.29 3.94 -5.37
N SER A 52 -1.79 3.51 -6.51
CA SER A 52 -0.35 3.41 -6.74
C SER A 52 0.19 4.70 -7.32
N TYR A 53 1.48 4.92 -7.08
CA TYR A 53 2.20 6.11 -7.52
C TYR A 53 3.57 5.70 -8.07
N PRO A 54 4.08 6.38 -9.11
CA PRO A 54 5.42 6.12 -9.62
C PRO A 54 6.47 6.55 -8.59
N VAL A 55 7.65 5.91 -8.64
CA VAL A 55 8.78 6.25 -7.76
C VAL A 55 9.18 7.74 -7.86
N SER A 56 8.98 8.35 -9.02
CA SER A 56 9.24 9.78 -9.25
C SER A 56 8.47 10.72 -8.33
N SER A 57 7.33 10.26 -7.77
CA SER A 57 6.55 10.99 -6.77
C SER A 57 7.33 11.24 -5.46
N TRP A 58 8.46 10.56 -5.29
CA TRP A 58 9.32 10.63 -4.11
C TRP A 58 10.64 11.36 -4.36
N HIS A 59 10.92 11.81 -5.59
CA HIS A 59 12.12 12.59 -5.88
C HIS A 59 12.14 13.87 -5.05
N GLY A 60 13.30 14.19 -4.46
CA GLY A 60 13.49 15.39 -3.63
C GLY A 60 12.83 15.35 -2.25
N ARG A 61 12.13 14.27 -1.89
CA ARG A 61 11.62 14.08 -0.53
C ARG A 61 12.71 13.50 0.39
N PRO A 62 12.70 13.79 1.71
CA PRO A 62 13.64 13.23 2.67
C PRO A 62 13.63 11.70 2.69
N GLU A 63 14.76 11.11 3.09
CA GLU A 63 14.88 9.67 3.35
C GLU A 63 13.82 9.22 4.38
N PRO A 64 13.18 8.04 4.18
CA PRO A 64 12.19 7.56 5.11
C PRO A 64 12.86 7.16 6.43
N THR A 65 12.14 7.43 7.51
CA THR A 65 12.51 7.08 8.88
C THR A 65 11.71 5.86 9.35
N LEU A 66 12.12 5.27 10.49
CA LEU A 66 11.32 4.24 11.14
C LEU A 66 9.92 4.75 11.51
N HIS A 67 9.82 6.03 11.88
CA HIS A 67 8.55 6.65 12.21
C HIS A 67 7.59 6.62 11.01
N ASP A 68 8.04 7.02 9.81
CA ASP A 68 7.22 6.97 8.58
C ASP A 68 6.75 5.54 8.26
N ALA A 69 7.61 4.56 8.50
CA ALA A 69 7.28 3.15 8.31
C ALA A 69 6.22 2.67 9.31
N LEU A 70 6.31 3.08 10.58
CA LEU A 70 5.32 2.75 11.60
C LEU A 70 3.96 3.41 11.34
N VAL A 71 3.95 4.67 10.89
CA VAL A 71 2.74 5.36 10.43
C VAL A 71 2.10 4.61 9.26
N THR A 72 2.92 4.10 8.33
CA THR A 72 2.43 3.29 7.20
C THR A 72 1.81 1.97 7.68
N VAL A 73 2.47 1.24 8.58
CA VAL A 73 1.93 0.00 9.16
C VAL A 73 0.61 0.29 9.89
N LEU A 74 0.54 1.36 10.66
CA LEU A 74 -0.66 1.79 11.36
C LEU A 74 -1.81 2.06 10.37
N SER A 75 -1.57 2.89 9.36
CA SER A 75 -2.57 3.31 8.38
C SER A 75 -3.09 2.16 7.52
N VAL A 76 -2.21 1.25 7.09
CA VAL A 76 -2.57 0.04 6.32
C VAL A 76 -3.50 -0.89 7.12
N ASN A 77 -3.42 -0.86 8.45
CA ASN A 77 -4.30 -1.63 9.32
C ASN A 77 -5.62 -0.90 9.65
N GLY A 78 -5.90 0.22 8.96
CA GLY A 78 -7.13 0.99 9.11
C GLY A 78 -7.11 1.96 10.30
N GLU A 79 -5.97 2.14 10.95
CA GLU A 79 -5.85 3.05 12.08
C GLU A 79 -5.54 4.48 11.64
N VAL A 80 -5.90 5.44 12.50
CA VAL A 80 -5.57 6.85 12.32
C VAL A 80 -4.23 7.14 13.00
N ASP A 81 -3.38 7.89 12.31
CA ASP A 81 -2.02 8.28 12.70
C ASP A 81 -1.94 9.55 13.55
N ALA A 82 -3.07 9.97 14.10
CA ALA A 82 -3.21 11.12 14.98
C ALA A 82 -3.93 10.75 16.28
N ASP A 83 -3.62 11.49 17.34
CA ASP A 83 -4.29 11.37 18.64
C ASP A 83 -5.70 12.00 18.64
N ALA A 84 -6.31 12.07 19.83
CA ALA A 84 -7.66 12.63 19.99
C ALA A 84 -7.76 14.12 19.65
N ASP A 85 -6.65 14.86 19.78
CA ASP A 85 -6.54 16.29 19.51
C ASP A 85 -6.08 16.57 18.07
N GLY A 86 -5.76 15.52 17.30
CA GLY A 86 -5.31 15.59 15.91
C GLY A 86 -3.80 15.80 15.76
N LEU A 87 -3.03 15.61 16.83
CA LEU A 87 -1.56 15.70 16.79
C LEU A 87 -0.95 14.38 16.30
N PRO A 88 0.20 14.43 15.59
CA PRO A 88 0.92 13.23 15.18
C PRO A 88 1.31 12.35 16.38
N LEU A 89 1.09 11.05 16.25
CA LEU A 89 1.53 10.08 17.26
C LEU A 89 3.06 9.95 17.24
N ASP A 90 3.69 9.74 18.40
CA ASP A 90 5.08 9.27 18.44
C ASP A 90 5.17 7.74 18.23
N ASN A 91 6.40 7.21 18.15
CA ASN A 91 6.59 5.77 17.91
C ASN A 91 5.99 4.89 19.01
N ASP A 92 6.08 5.29 20.28
CA ASP A 92 5.56 4.49 21.38
C ASP A 92 4.05 4.49 21.41
N ALA A 93 3.41 5.63 21.14
CA ALA A 93 1.98 5.73 20.97
C ALA A 93 1.49 4.87 19.79
N ILE A 94 2.23 4.82 18.68
CA ILE A 94 1.94 3.91 17.56
C ILE A 94 1.98 2.44 18.00
N TYR A 95 3.04 2.02 18.70
CA TYR A 95 3.13 0.65 19.21
C TYR A 95 2.01 0.30 20.18
N GLN A 96 1.66 1.20 21.11
CA GLN A 96 0.54 1.01 22.02
C GLN A 96 -0.77 0.82 21.25
N ARG A 97 -0.98 1.61 20.19
CA ARG A 97 -2.16 1.50 19.33
C ARG A 97 -2.22 0.18 18.56
N LEU A 98 -1.09 -0.29 18.05
CA LEU A 98 -0.97 -1.55 17.32
C LEU A 98 -1.09 -2.79 18.23
N LEU A 99 -0.70 -2.67 19.50
CA LEU A 99 -0.73 -3.76 20.49
C LEU A 99 -1.99 -3.79 21.37
N ARG A 100 -2.88 -2.81 21.21
CA ARG A 100 -4.11 -2.76 22.02
C ARG A 100 -4.96 -4.03 21.84
N PRO A 101 -5.70 -4.47 22.87
CA PRO A 101 -6.60 -5.60 22.76
C PRO A 101 -7.57 -5.47 21.58
N GLY A 102 -7.68 -6.52 20.78
CA GLY A 102 -8.54 -6.56 19.58
C GLY A 102 -7.90 -6.01 18.29
N SER A 103 -6.67 -5.49 18.35
CA SER A 103 -5.89 -5.22 17.14
C SER A 103 -5.47 -6.53 16.47
N PRO A 104 -5.56 -6.66 15.12
CA PRO A 104 -5.06 -7.81 14.39
C PRO A 104 -3.57 -8.09 14.61
N LEU A 105 -2.80 -7.06 14.95
CA LEU A 105 -1.36 -7.15 15.16
C LEU A 105 -0.96 -7.33 16.63
N ALA A 106 -1.91 -7.28 17.58
CA ALA A 106 -1.60 -7.50 18.99
C ALA A 106 -0.93 -8.85 19.28
N PRO A 107 -1.34 -9.98 18.66
CA PRO A 107 -0.69 -11.28 18.90
C PRO A 107 0.77 -11.36 18.46
N LEU A 108 1.24 -10.46 17.59
CA LEU A 108 2.65 -10.45 17.15
C LEU A 108 3.59 -10.03 18.29
N GLY A 109 3.10 -9.24 19.24
CA GLY A 109 3.94 -8.65 20.29
C GLY A 109 4.87 -7.56 19.76
N ARG A 110 5.53 -6.86 20.70
CA ARG A 110 6.36 -5.69 20.39
C ARG A 110 7.57 -6.02 19.51
N GLU A 111 8.28 -7.10 19.82
CA GLU A 111 9.51 -7.46 19.09
C GLU A 111 9.23 -7.73 17.60
N ALA A 112 8.15 -8.46 17.28
CA ALA A 112 7.81 -8.74 15.89
C ALA A 112 7.27 -7.49 15.17
N LEU A 113 6.57 -6.58 15.88
CA LEU A 113 6.18 -5.27 15.33
C LEU A 113 7.38 -4.38 15.02
N GLU A 114 8.43 -4.41 15.84
CA GLU A 114 9.67 -3.70 15.57
C GLU A 114 10.34 -4.25 14.30
N LYS A 115 10.41 -5.58 14.15
CA LYS A 115 10.89 -6.21 12.91
C LYS A 115 10.03 -5.85 11.70
N LEU A 116 8.71 -5.79 11.86
CA LEU A 116 7.77 -5.38 10.81
C LEU A 116 7.99 -3.92 10.39
N GLY A 117 8.22 -3.01 11.36
CA GLY A 117 8.58 -1.63 11.10
C GLY A 117 9.88 -1.50 10.31
N GLN A 118 10.92 -2.25 10.70
CA GLN A 118 12.19 -2.28 9.97
C GLN A 118 12.06 -2.87 8.57
N ALA A 119 11.29 -3.94 8.40
CA ALA A 119 11.00 -4.52 7.09
C ALA A 119 10.25 -3.53 6.18
N SER A 120 9.29 -2.79 6.75
CA SER A 120 8.53 -1.75 6.04
C SER A 120 9.45 -0.59 5.62
N LEU A 121 10.32 -0.12 6.52
CA LEU A 121 11.33 0.89 6.21
C LEU A 121 12.28 0.43 5.10
N HIS A 122 12.74 -0.81 5.17
CA HIS A 122 13.59 -1.39 4.12
C HIS A 122 12.86 -1.41 2.78
N GLY A 123 11.59 -1.83 2.75
CA GLY A 123 10.75 -1.81 1.55
C GLY A 123 10.57 -0.41 0.96
N MET A 124 10.33 0.60 1.81
CA MET A 124 10.24 2.01 1.39
C MET A 124 11.54 2.48 0.75
N ARG A 125 12.70 2.16 1.33
CA ARG A 125 14.02 2.53 0.77
C ARG A 125 14.27 1.86 -0.57
N LEU A 126 14.03 0.55 -0.68
CA LEU A 126 14.17 -0.18 -1.93
C LEU A 126 13.29 0.41 -3.03
N PHE A 127 12.03 0.71 -2.70
CA PHE A 127 11.10 1.31 -3.64
C PHE A 127 11.57 2.71 -4.08
N ARG A 128 11.94 3.58 -3.14
CA ARG A 128 12.38 4.97 -3.43
C ARG A 128 13.71 5.04 -4.18
N GLY A 129 14.59 4.06 -4.00
CA GLY A 129 15.84 3.91 -4.76
C GLY A 129 15.68 3.17 -6.09
N SER A 130 14.51 2.64 -6.41
CA SER A 130 14.27 1.88 -7.63
C SER A 130 13.97 2.78 -8.84
N ARG A 131 13.99 2.19 -10.03
CA ARG A 131 13.40 2.79 -11.23
C ARG A 131 12.15 2.02 -11.61
N THR A 132 11.02 2.70 -11.71
CA THR A 132 9.81 2.12 -12.31
C THR A 132 10.00 2.10 -13.83
N PRO A 133 10.06 0.94 -14.49
CA PRO A 133 10.24 0.87 -15.94
C PRO A 133 9.00 1.36 -16.68
N VAL A 134 9.18 1.79 -17.92
CA VAL A 134 8.06 2.17 -18.79
C VAL A 134 7.41 0.89 -19.31
N TYR A 135 6.12 0.71 -19.01
CA TYR A 135 5.28 -0.30 -19.64
C TYR A 135 4.44 0.36 -20.73
N ARG A 136 4.41 -0.23 -21.93
CA ARG A 136 3.75 0.36 -23.11
C ARG A 136 2.31 -0.10 -23.33
N GLY A 137 1.81 -1.05 -22.55
CA GLY A 137 0.42 -1.49 -22.61
C GLY A 137 -0.51 -0.64 -21.74
N ASP A 138 -1.81 -0.93 -21.84
CA ASP A 138 -2.83 -0.22 -21.07
C ASP A 138 -2.74 -0.54 -19.58
N MET A 139 -2.99 0.47 -18.75
CA MET A 139 -3.03 0.34 -17.30
C MET A 139 -4.33 0.96 -16.75
N LEU A 140 -4.97 0.24 -15.83
CA LEU A 140 -6.18 0.68 -15.15
C LEU A 140 -5.83 1.19 -13.75
N LEU A 141 -5.98 2.50 -13.52
CA LEU A 141 -5.73 3.11 -12.21
C LEU A 141 -7.04 3.25 -11.44
N PHE A 142 -7.10 2.60 -10.28
CA PHE A 142 -8.11 2.82 -9.24
C PHE A 142 -7.55 3.78 -8.21
N ARG A 143 -8.13 4.98 -8.11
CA ARG A 143 -7.68 5.98 -7.14
C ARG A 143 -8.58 5.99 -5.91
N ALA A 144 -7.99 6.09 -4.72
CA ALA A 144 -8.75 6.21 -3.49
C ALA A 144 -9.41 7.59 -3.42
N GLY A 145 -10.74 7.62 -3.40
CA GLY A 145 -11.54 8.83 -3.16
C GLY A 145 -12.04 8.88 -1.72
N ARG A 146 -12.11 10.08 -1.14
CA ARG A 146 -12.82 10.29 0.14
C ARG A 146 -14.32 10.20 -0.11
N HIS A 147 -15.02 9.40 0.70
CA HIS A 147 -16.48 9.47 0.74
C HIS A 147 -16.92 10.87 1.24
N PRO A 148 -17.84 11.58 0.58
CA PRO A 148 -18.45 12.77 1.17
C PRO A 148 -19.16 12.32 2.47
N LYS A 149 -18.83 13.00 3.57
CA LYS A 149 -19.33 12.68 4.92
C LYS A 149 -20.85 12.52 4.91
N THR A 150 -21.37 11.33 5.23
CA THR A 150 -22.75 11.18 5.69
C THR A 150 -22.93 12.05 6.94
N PRO A 151 -23.99 12.88 7.05
CA PRO A 151 -24.14 13.78 8.19
C PRO A 151 -24.26 12.98 9.48
N ARG A 152 -23.44 13.33 10.49
CA ARG A 152 -23.47 12.76 11.84
C ARG A 152 -24.87 12.95 12.45
N ARG A 153 -25.69 11.90 12.49
CA ARG A 153 -26.71 11.79 13.54
C ARG A 153 -25.98 11.45 14.83
N ARG A 154 -26.10 12.27 15.88
CA ARG A 154 -25.71 11.89 17.24
C ARG A 154 -26.69 10.79 17.71
N PRO A 155 -26.22 9.60 18.11
CA PRO A 155 -26.95 8.77 19.06
C PRO A 155 -26.36 9.02 20.45
N THR A 156 -27.24 9.26 21.40
CA THR A 156 -26.96 9.12 22.83
C THR A 156 -26.42 7.72 23.12
N GLY A 157 -25.24 7.61 23.71
CA GLY A 157 -24.59 6.34 24.07
C GLY A 157 -23.41 5.99 23.17
N SER A 158 -22.24 5.82 23.77
CA SER A 158 -20.94 5.56 23.12
C SER A 158 -20.98 4.62 21.92
N PRO A 159 -20.22 4.96 20.85
CA PRO A 159 -19.65 3.95 19.99
C PRO A 159 -18.12 4.06 19.94
N ILE A 160 -17.48 2.93 20.16
CA ILE A 160 -16.10 2.67 19.75
C ILE A 160 -16.00 2.93 18.24
N CYS A 161 -15.22 3.94 17.84
CA CYS A 161 -14.91 4.20 16.44
C CYS A 161 -14.20 3.00 15.82
N ARG A 162 -14.91 2.23 15.00
CA ARG A 162 -14.30 1.38 13.97
C ARG A 162 -14.15 2.21 12.70
N ALA A 163 -13.08 3.00 12.60
CA ALA A 163 -12.59 3.39 11.30
C ALA A 163 -11.90 2.16 10.73
N GLY A 164 -12.60 1.42 9.87
CA GLY A 164 -12.02 0.41 8.99
C GLY A 164 -12.42 0.75 7.57
N TRP A 165 -11.61 0.33 6.60
CA TRP A 165 -11.72 0.25 5.12
C TRP A 165 -13.00 0.72 4.37
N THR A 166 -14.16 0.77 5.02
CA THR A 166 -15.48 1.25 4.56
C THR A 166 -15.58 2.72 4.12
N ALA A 167 -14.56 3.55 4.35
CA ALA A 167 -14.61 4.99 4.03
C ALA A 167 -14.05 5.37 2.64
N TRP A 168 -13.61 4.39 1.84
CA TRP A 168 -12.91 4.60 0.58
C TRP A 168 -13.68 4.00 -0.60
N SER A 169 -13.99 4.83 -1.59
CA SER A 169 -14.52 4.40 -2.89
C SER A 169 -13.41 4.46 -3.93
N TRP A 170 -13.27 3.39 -4.71
CA TRP A 170 -12.29 3.29 -5.78
C TRP A 170 -12.91 3.78 -7.10
N ILE A 171 -12.35 4.85 -7.67
CA ILE A 171 -12.76 5.33 -8.99
C ILE A 171 -11.71 4.87 -9.99
N ALA A 172 -12.15 4.12 -11.01
CA ALA A 172 -11.31 3.79 -12.15
C ALA A 172 -11.21 4.99 -13.10
N THR A 173 -10.00 5.42 -13.41
CA THR A 173 -9.76 6.40 -14.49
C THR A 173 -8.92 5.72 -15.57
N THR A 174 -9.46 5.64 -16.78
CA THR A 174 -8.71 5.29 -17.98
C THR A 174 -8.11 6.56 -18.57
N SER A 175 -6.80 6.60 -18.76
CA SER A 175 -6.17 7.65 -19.57
C SER A 175 -6.54 7.38 -21.04
N ALA A 176 -7.10 8.37 -21.73
CA ALA A 176 -7.38 8.33 -23.17
C ALA A 176 -6.16 8.79 -23.97
#